data_AF-A0A059ZSE5-F1
#
_entry.id   AF-A0A059ZSE5-F1
#
_cell.length_a   1.000
_cell.length_b   1.000
_cell.length_c   1.000
_cell.angle_alpha   90.00
_cell.angle_beta   90.00
_cell.angle_gamma   90.00
#
_symmetry.space_group_name_H-M   'P 1'
#
loop_
_entity.id
_entity.type
_entity.pdbx_description
1 polymer ?
#
loop_
_entity_poly.entity_id
_entity_poly.type
_entity_poly.pdbx_seq_one_letter_code
_entity_poly.pdbx_strand_id
1 'polypeptide(L)'
;MTITVILAIGTRRGQAETWIQRLPERFPALDIRTIGKHAIDNIATGAKESDAAVFVIDTPYTDIEEFRRDAKSILTQGAEIFLEYFPAEPLIVLIQNDQRSGQLLGAEELREDLRKLQESRQYEQALDKAEAEQARSRAMATV
;
A
#
# COMPACT_ATOMS: atom_id res chain seq x y z
N MET A 1 -3.01 6.74 20.31
CA MET A 1 -2.26 7.14 19.10
C MET A 1 -2.88 6.40 17.95
N THR A 2 -3.31 7.11 16.92
CA THR A 2 -3.87 6.50 15.72
C THR A 2 -2.71 6.11 14.82
N ILE A 3 -2.67 4.85 14.38
CA ILE A 3 -1.66 4.36 13.45
C ILE A 3 -2.14 4.68 12.05
N THR A 4 -1.35 5.43 11.27
CA THR A 4 -1.67 5.71 9.88
C THR A 4 -0.86 4.82 8.95
N VAL A 5 -1.51 4.18 7.98
CA VAL A 5 -0.87 3.35 6.97
C VAL A 5 -1.23 3.85 5.58
N ILE A 6 -0.23 4.05 4.73
CA ILE A 6 -0.38 4.51 3.36
C ILE A 6 -0.16 3.33 2.41
N LEU A 7 -1.13 3.10 1.53
CA LEU A 7 -1.08 2.09 0.48
C LEU A 7 -1.04 2.78 -0.89
N ALA A 8 0.04 2.58 -1.63
CA ALA A 8 0.12 3.01 -3.02
C ALA A 8 -0.48 1.95 -3.94
N ILE A 9 -1.38 2.36 -4.83
CA ILE A 9 -1.95 1.52 -5.88
C ILE A 9 -1.30 1.90 -7.21
N GLY A 10 -0.72 0.93 -7.91
CA GLY A 10 0.00 1.19 -9.15
C GLY A 10 1.01 0.10 -9.45
N THR A 11 1.74 0.25 -10.56
CA THR A 11 2.68 -0.77 -11.02
C THR A 11 4.07 -0.64 -10.39
N ARG A 12 4.79 -1.76 -10.27
CA ARG A 12 6.23 -1.75 -9.99
C ARG A 12 6.98 -1.11 -11.16
N ARG A 13 8.13 -0.51 -10.86
CA ARG A 13 8.97 0.28 -11.79
C ARG A 13 8.29 1.52 -12.37
N GLY A 14 7.15 1.90 -11.80
CA GLY A 14 6.43 3.12 -12.14
C GLY A 14 6.58 4.23 -11.11
N GLN A 15 5.72 5.23 -11.25
CA GLN A 15 5.62 6.39 -10.37
C GLN A 15 5.23 6.00 -8.95
N ALA A 16 4.41 4.95 -8.78
CA ALA A 16 4.00 4.47 -7.46
C ALA A 16 5.21 4.03 -6.62
N GLU A 17 6.07 3.16 -7.16
CA GLU A 17 7.28 2.69 -6.46
C GLU A 17 8.25 3.85 -6.20
N THR A 18 8.45 4.73 -7.18
CA THR A 18 9.31 5.92 -7.02
C THR A 18 8.78 6.86 -5.93
N TRP A 19 7.47 7.02 -5.84
CA TRP A 19 6.82 7.86 -4.85
C TRP A 19 6.98 7.30 -3.44
N ILE A 20 6.78 5.98 -3.26
CA ILE A 20 7.01 5.28 -1.98
C ILE A 20 8.43 5.53 -1.48
N GLN A 21 9.44 5.35 -2.35
CA GLN A 21 10.85 5.51 -1.99
C GLN A 21 11.20 6.94 -1.57
N ARG A 22 10.57 7.95 -2.19
CA ARG A 22 10.85 9.37 -1.92
C ARG A 22 10.00 9.97 -0.81
N LEU A 23 8.96 9.28 -0.34
CA LEU A 23 8.00 9.86 0.59
C LEU A 23 8.65 10.32 1.92
N PRO A 24 9.53 9.53 2.56
CA PRO A 24 10.19 9.96 3.80
C PRO A 24 11.05 11.22 3.61
N GLU A 25 11.79 11.29 2.51
CA GLU A 25 12.65 12.44 2.18
C GLU A 25 11.86 13.71 1.88
N ARG A 26 10.66 13.55 1.29
CA ARG A 26 9.78 14.66 0.95
C ARG A 26 9.14 15.31 2.19
N PHE A 27 8.97 14.55 3.27
CA PHE A 27 8.33 15.00 4.50
C PHE A 27 9.22 14.71 5.73
N PRO A 28 10.40 15.35 5.85
CA PRO A 28 11.37 15.04 6.91
C PRO A 28 10.88 15.40 8.33
N ALA A 29 9.80 16.20 8.44
CA ALA A 29 9.17 16.53 9.72
C ALA A 29 8.21 15.43 10.20
N LEU A 30 7.85 14.47 9.35
CA LEU A 30 7.01 13.32 9.68
C LEU A 30 7.89 12.09 9.87
N ASP A 31 7.69 11.32 10.93
CA ASP A 31 8.31 10.00 11.08
C ASP A 31 7.53 9.00 10.21
N ILE A 32 7.95 8.91 8.94
CA ILE A 32 7.42 8.00 7.93
C ILE A 32 8.34 6.79 7.82
N ARG A 33 7.80 5.60 8.06
CA ARG A 33 8.53 4.34 7.93
C ARG A 33 7.99 3.49 6.78
N THR A 34 8.87 3.19 5.84
CA THR A 34 8.59 2.23 4.77
C THR A 34 8.79 0.81 5.29
N ILE A 35 7.78 -0.04 5.17
CA ILE A 35 7.79 -1.43 5.67
C ILE A 35 7.38 -2.40 4.57
N GLY A 36 7.90 -3.62 4.63
CA GLY A 36 7.50 -4.68 3.72
C GLY A 36 6.13 -5.26 4.04
N LYS A 37 5.47 -5.82 3.03
CA LYS A 37 4.16 -6.50 3.17
C LYS A 37 4.14 -7.58 4.27
N HIS A 38 5.26 -8.26 4.50
CA HIS A 38 5.41 -9.26 5.56
C HIS A 38 5.28 -8.69 6.99
N ALA A 39 5.47 -7.38 7.17
CA ALA A 39 5.36 -6.71 8.45
C ALA A 39 3.95 -6.19 8.73
N ILE A 40 3.01 -6.32 7.79
CA ILE A 40 1.65 -5.80 7.91
C ILE A 40 0.94 -6.33 9.15
N ASP A 41 1.05 -7.63 9.42
CA ASP A 41 0.38 -8.26 10.57
C ASP A 41 0.93 -7.81 11.94
N ASN A 42 2.06 -7.08 11.95
CA ASN A 42 2.74 -6.61 13.16
C ASN A 42 2.87 -5.09 13.24
N ILE A 43 2.12 -4.33 12.44
CA ILE A 43 2.19 -2.86 12.42
C ILE A 43 1.92 -2.27 13.82
N ALA A 44 0.94 -2.79 14.56
CA ALA A 44 0.64 -2.29 15.91
C ALA A 44 1.78 -2.52 16.92
N THR A 45 2.59 -3.56 16.74
CA THR A 45 3.79 -3.81 17.55
C THR A 45 4.90 -2.85 17.12
N GLY A 46 5.13 -2.72 15.82
CA GLY A 46 6.09 -1.77 15.26
C GLY A 46 5.80 -0.33 15.68
N ALA A 47 4.53 0.08 15.74
CA ALA A 47 4.08 1.40 16.20
C ALA A 47 4.25 1.65 17.71
N LYS A 48 4.45 0.60 18.52
CA LYS A 48 4.77 0.76 19.96
C LYS A 48 6.26 0.87 20.20
N GLU A 49 7.05 0.22 19.36
CA GLU A 49 8.52 0.25 19.40
C GLU A 49 9.09 1.49 18.69
N SER A 50 8.23 2.19 17.96
CA SER A 50 8.54 3.32 17.11
C SER A 50 7.63 4.49 17.46
N ASP A 51 8.18 5.69 17.64
CA ASP A 51 7.38 6.92 17.68
C ASP A 51 6.80 7.31 16.29
N ALA A 52 6.92 6.42 15.29
CA ALA A 52 6.43 6.65 13.94
C ALA A 52 4.92 6.88 13.91
N ALA A 53 4.56 8.00 13.29
CA ALA A 53 3.18 8.38 13.09
C ALA A 53 2.58 7.74 11.83
N VAL A 54 3.40 7.36 10.84
CA VAL A 54 2.95 6.93 9.51
C VAL A 54 3.78 5.76 8.98
N PHE A 55 3.12 4.71 8.52
CA PHE A 55 3.73 3.59 7.80
C PHE A 55 3.38 3.65 6.31
N VAL A 56 4.31 3.25 5.45
CA VAL A 56 4.08 3.12 4.01
C VAL A 56 4.47 1.71 3.60
N ILE A 57 3.64 1.03 2.81
CA ILE A 57 4.01 -0.28 2.28
C ILE A 57 5.00 -0.10 1.13
N ASP A 58 6.11 -0.84 1.17
CA ASP A 58 7.25 -0.71 0.26
C ASP A 58 6.96 -1.07 -1.20
N THR A 59 5.86 -1.80 -1.43
CA THR A 59 5.49 -2.36 -2.72
C THR A 59 4.08 -1.89 -3.08
N PRO A 60 3.88 -1.28 -4.26
CA PRO A 60 2.55 -0.85 -4.67
C PRO A 60 1.64 -2.06 -4.93
N TYR A 61 0.33 -1.84 -4.79
CA TYR A 61 -0.69 -2.85 -5.07
C TYR A 61 -1.16 -2.76 -6.52
N THR A 62 -1.12 -3.89 -7.22
CA THR A 62 -1.78 -4.10 -8.52
C THR A 62 -2.90 -5.11 -8.42
N ASP A 63 -2.85 -6.03 -7.45
CA ASP A 63 -3.85 -7.06 -7.24
C ASP A 63 -4.87 -6.62 -6.18
N ILE A 64 -6.15 -6.59 -6.56
CA ILE A 64 -7.23 -6.17 -5.65
C ILE A 64 -7.47 -7.17 -4.51
N GLU A 65 -7.23 -8.46 -4.72
CA GLU A 65 -7.42 -9.47 -3.67
C GLU A 65 -6.30 -9.38 -2.63
N GLU A 66 -5.07 -9.10 -3.10
CA GLU A 66 -3.95 -8.80 -2.22
C GLU A 66 -4.24 -7.55 -1.38
N PHE A 67 -4.69 -6.48 -2.03
CA PHE A 67 -5.11 -5.25 -1.36
C PHE A 67 -6.18 -5.50 -0.31
N ARG A 68 -7.26 -6.22 -0.64
CA ARG A 68 -8.36 -6.52 0.28
C ARG A 68 -7.89 -7.25 1.53
N ARG A 69 -7.05 -8.27 1.36
CA ARG A 69 -6.51 -9.07 2.47
C ARG A 69 -5.68 -8.19 3.40
N ASP A 70 -4.76 -7.42 2.83
CA ASP A 70 -3.82 -6.62 3.58
C ASP A 70 -4.52 -5.43 4.27
N ALA A 71 -5.43 -4.74 3.57
CA ALA A 71 -6.25 -3.67 4.14
C ALA A 71 -7.08 -4.18 5.32
N LYS A 72 -7.67 -5.37 5.21
CA LYS A 72 -8.39 -5.99 6.33
C LYS A 72 -7.46 -6.26 7.52
N SER A 73 -6.26 -6.79 7.30
CA SER A 73 -5.28 -7.01 8.39
C SER A 73 -4.91 -5.70 9.09
N ILE A 74 -4.60 -4.66 8.32
CA ILE A 74 -4.27 -3.32 8.84
C ILE A 74 -5.43 -2.76 9.67
N LEU A 75 -6.64 -2.79 9.12
CA LEU A 75 -7.84 -2.32 9.80
C LEU A 75 -8.05 -3.06 11.12
N THR A 76 -7.94 -4.40 11.15
CA THR A 76 -8.15 -5.18 12.39
C THR A 76 -7.21 -4.79 13.54
N GLN A 77 -6.04 -4.23 13.24
CA GLN A 77 -5.08 -3.72 14.23
C GLN A 77 -5.42 -2.31 14.74
N GLY A 78 -6.49 -1.70 14.21
CA GLY A 78 -6.99 -0.39 14.60
C GLY A 78 -6.29 0.78 13.92
N ALA A 79 -5.58 0.52 12.83
CA ALA A 79 -4.98 1.55 12.00
C ALA A 79 -5.98 2.18 11.03
N GLU A 80 -5.67 3.39 10.59
CA GLU A 80 -6.33 4.10 9.50
C GLU A 80 -5.55 3.91 8.20
N ILE A 81 -6.25 3.79 7.08
CA ILE A 81 -5.66 3.55 5.76
C ILE A 81 -5.85 4.79 4.88
N PHE A 82 -4.78 5.23 4.22
CA PHE A 82 -4.83 6.22 3.15
C PHE A 82 -4.37 5.59 1.84
N LEU A 83 -5.13 5.83 0.78
CA LEU A 83 -4.84 5.32 -0.56
C LEU A 83 -4.26 6.44 -1.42
N GLU A 84 -3.20 6.13 -2.17
CA GLU A 84 -2.72 6.96 -3.26
C GLU A 84 -2.74 6.13 -4.55
N TYR A 85 -3.47 6.59 -5.56
CA TYR A 85 -3.62 5.87 -6.83
C TYR A 85 -2.73 6.46 -7.93
N PHE A 86 -1.96 5.59 -8.58
CA PHE A 86 -1.11 5.90 -9.72
C PHE A 86 -1.65 5.18 -10.97
N PRO A 87 -2.07 5.91 -12.01
CA PRO A 87 -2.50 5.31 -13.26
C PRO A 87 -1.42 4.43 -13.91
N ALA A 88 -1.86 3.46 -14.71
CA ALA A 88 -0.97 2.60 -15.48
C ALA A 88 -0.04 3.40 -16.40
N GLU A 89 1.26 3.15 -16.29
CA GLU A 89 2.25 3.66 -17.24
C GLU A 89 2.45 2.69 -18.41
N PRO A 90 2.86 3.18 -19.60
CA PRO A 90 3.10 2.30 -20.74
C PRO A 90 4.14 1.22 -20.41
N LEU A 91 3.88 -0.03 -20.81
CA LEU A 91 4.78 -1.17 -20.54
C LEU A 91 6.24 -0.90 -20.95
N ILE A 92 6.45 -0.20 -22.06
CA ILE A 92 7.80 0.17 -22.52
C ILE A 92 8.55 1.07 -21.53
N VAL A 93 7.84 1.98 -20.84
CA VAL A 93 8.42 2.85 -19.81
C VAL A 93 8.80 2.01 -18.60
N LEU A 94 7.93 1.11 -18.16
CA LEU A 94 8.21 0.20 -17.05
C LEU A 94 9.43 -0.69 -17.33
N ILE A 95 9.54 -1.25 -18.53
CA ILE A 95 10.69 -2.06 -18.95
C ILE A 95 11.98 -1.23 -18.94
N GLN A 96 11.95 0.00 -19.44
CA GLN A 96 13.12 0.88 -19.42
C GLN A 96 13.56 1.22 -17.99
N ASN A 97 12.61 1.43 -17.08
CA ASN A 97 12.90 1.67 -15.67
C ASN A 97 13.45 0.41 -14.99
N ASP A 98 12.90 -0.77 -15.30
CA ASP A 98 13.38 -2.05 -14.78
C ASP A 98 14.83 -2.31 -15.17
N GLN A 99 15.19 -2.05 -16.43
CA GLN A 99 16.58 -2.16 -16.93
C GLN A 99 17.57 -1.25 -16.21
N ARG A 100 17.11 -0.11 -15.68
CA ARG A 100 17.95 0.84 -14.93
C ARG A 100 18.05 0.52 -13.44
N SER A 101 17.16 -0.33 -12.91
CA SER A 101 17.02 -0.59 -11.47
C SER A 101 18.14 -1.43 -10.86
N GLY A 102 18.92 -2.14 -11.68
CA GLY A 102 19.96 -3.07 -11.23
C GLY A 102 19.45 -4.45 -10.77
N GLN A 103 18.14 -4.59 -10.50
CA GLN A 103 17.48 -5.86 -10.20
C GLN A 103 16.27 -6.04 -11.12
N LEU A 104 16.43 -6.87 -12.14
CA LEU A 104 15.40 -7.09 -13.16
C LEU A 104 14.21 -7.88 -12.59
N LEU A 105 13.01 -7.32 -12.72
CA LEU A 105 11.74 -8.04 -12.57
C LEU A 105 11.40 -8.79 -13.85
N GLY A 106 11.67 -8.18 -15.01
CA GLY A 106 11.36 -8.74 -16.32
C GLY A 106 9.99 -8.30 -16.86
N ALA A 107 9.88 -8.32 -18.20
CA ALA A 107 8.71 -7.77 -18.91
C ALA A 107 7.39 -8.51 -18.62
N GLU A 108 7.44 -9.82 -18.35
CA GLU A 108 6.24 -10.60 -18.04
C GLU A 108 5.63 -10.22 -16.69
N GLU A 109 6.46 -9.98 -15.67
CA GLU A 109 6.00 -9.52 -14.36
C GLU A 109 5.36 -8.12 -14.45
N LEU A 110 5.96 -7.22 -15.22
CA LEU A 110 5.42 -5.86 -15.44
C LEU A 110 4.12 -5.89 -16.25
N ARG A 111 4.02 -6.82 -17.20
CA ARG A 111 2.78 -7.05 -17.96
C ARG A 111 1.68 -7.59 -17.05
N GLU A 112 2.02 -8.48 -16.12
CA GLU A 112 1.09 -9.04 -15.15
C GLU A 112 0.58 -7.96 -14.19
N ASP A 113 1.47 -7.08 -13.71
CA ASP A 113 1.12 -5.90 -12.92
C ASP A 113 0.07 -5.02 -13.64
N LEU A 114 0.31 -4.71 -14.92
CA LEU A 114 -0.64 -3.93 -15.72
C LEU A 114 -1.97 -4.66 -15.94
N ARG A 115 -1.94 -5.98 -16.10
CA ARG A 115 -3.14 -6.79 -16.30
C ARG A 115 -4.02 -6.86 -15.05
N LYS A 116 -3.39 -6.89 -13.88
CA LYS A 116 -4.08 -6.98 -12.58
C LYS A 116 -4.63 -5.64 -12.11
N LEU A 117 -3.91 -4.54 -12.40
CA LEU A 117 -4.27 -3.20 -11.95
C LEU A 117 -5.71 -2.84 -12.36
N GLN A 118 -6.52 -2.50 -11.36
CA GLN A 118 -7.90 -2.04 -11.57
C GLN A 118 -7.98 -0.50 -11.55
N GLU A 119 -9.16 0.04 -11.88
CA GLU A 119 -9.46 1.46 -11.72
C GLU A 119 -9.50 1.86 -10.23
N SER A 120 -9.19 3.13 -9.90
CA SER A 120 -9.11 3.62 -8.51
C SER A 120 -10.37 3.30 -7.70
N ARG A 121 -11.54 3.50 -8.32
CA ARG A 121 -12.86 3.24 -7.73
C ARG A 121 -13.00 1.83 -7.17
N GLN A 122 -12.37 0.83 -7.78
CA GLN A 122 -12.44 -0.55 -7.30
C GLN A 122 -11.71 -0.72 -5.96
N TYR A 123 -10.58 -0.03 -5.77
CA TYR A 123 -9.82 -0.05 -4.52
C TYR A 123 -10.49 0.80 -3.44
N GLU A 124 -11.01 1.97 -3.80
CA GLU A 124 -11.82 2.82 -2.91
C GLU A 124 -13.03 2.04 -2.36
N GLN A 125 -13.82 1.41 -3.24
CA GLN A 125 -14.96 0.58 -2.83
C GLN A 125 -14.55 -0.63 -1.99
N ALA A 126 -13.40 -1.22 -2.26
CA ALA A 126 -12.88 -2.32 -1.46
C ALA A 126 -12.49 -1.87 -0.04
N LEU A 127 -11.91 -0.67 0.09
CA LEU A 127 -11.58 -0.07 1.38
C LEU A 127 -12.85 0.31 2.15
N ASP A 128 -13.78 1.03 1.52
CA ASP A 128 -15.06 1.44 2.13
C ASP A 128 -15.82 0.23 2.73
N LYS A 129 -15.82 -0.88 1.99
CA LYS A 129 -16.45 -2.13 2.43
C LYS A 129 -15.74 -2.71 3.66
N ALA A 130 -14.41 -2.74 3.64
CA ALA A 130 -13.62 -3.27 4.75
C ALA A 130 -13.78 -2.42 6.02
N GLU A 131 -13.81 -1.10 5.89
CA GLU A 131 -14.05 -0.16 6.99
C GLU A 131 -15.46 -0.33 7.57
N ALA A 132 -16.48 -0.44 6.71
CA ALA A 132 -17.85 -0.68 7.13
C ALA A 132 -18.02 -2.02 7.87
N GLU A 133 -17.38 -3.08 7.37
CA GLU A 133 -17.36 -4.39 8.05
C GLU A 133 -16.70 -4.28 9.44
N GLN A 134 -15.56 -3.60 9.54
CA GLN A 134 -14.87 -3.41 10.80
C GLN A 134 -15.68 -2.58 11.81
N ALA A 135 -16.31 -1.50 11.34
CA ALA A 135 -17.16 -0.64 12.18
C ALA A 135 -18.32 -1.44 12.77
N ARG A 136 -18.94 -2.33 11.99
CA ARG A 136 -19.99 -3.26 12.46
C ARG A 136 -19.46 -4.24 13.49
N SER A 137 -18.29 -4.85 13.25
CA SER A 137 -17.68 -5.79 14.21
C SER A 137 -17.35 -5.11 15.55
N ARG A 138 -16.84 -3.87 15.53
CA ARG A 138 -16.59 -3.07 16.74
C ARG A 138 -17.88 -2.77 17.52
N ALA A 139 -18.95 -2.38 16.80
CA ALA A 139 -20.24 -2.09 17.43
C ALA A 139 -20.83 -3.33 18.13
N MET A 140 -20.69 -4.52 17.53
CA MET A 140 -21.17 -5.78 18.13
C MET A 140 -20.35 -6.24 19.33
N ALA A 141 -19.05 -5.94 19.39
CA ALA A 141 -18.18 -6.31 20.52
C ALA A 141 -18.38 -5.43 21.76
N THR A 142 -19.15 -4.34 21.65
CA THR A 142 -19.39 -3.37 22.73
C THR A 142 -20.73 -3.63 23.44
N VAL A 143 -21.51 -4.61 22.98
CA VAL A 143 -22.81 -5.05 23.54
C VAL A 143 -22.62 -6.31 24.37
#